data_AF-A0A949TC72-F1
#
_entry.id   AF-A0A949TC72-F1
#
_cell.length_a   1.000
_cell.length_b   1.000
_cell.length_c   1.000
_cell.angle_alpha   90.00
_cell.angle_beta   90.00
_cell.angle_gamma   90.00
#
_symmetry.space_group_name_H-M   'P 1'
#
loop_
_entity.id
_entity.type
_entity.pdbx_description
1 polymer ?
#
loop_
_entity_poly.entity_id
_entity_poly.type
_entity_poly.pdbx_seq_one_letter_code
_entity_poly.pdbx_strand_id
1 'polypeptide(L)' 'MAETLTIKPISVVAPIFTAIGNRNWEEFQRLEADFVNQYGVEAWEYEFNFRIKPALDKDSDRWLLIKWCETGIVSVKDIA' A
#
# COMPACT_ATOMS: atom_id res chain seq x y z
N MET A 1 -0.46 -16.93 -19.03
CA MET A 1 -1.76 -16.24 -19.00
C MET A 1 -1.54 -14.96 -18.25
N ALA A 2 -1.73 -13.80 -18.88
CA ALA A 2 -1.69 -12.53 -18.17
C ALA A 2 -3.01 -12.39 -17.42
N GLU A 3 -2.96 -12.52 -16.11
CA GLU A 3 -4.08 -12.19 -15.24
C GLU A 3 -4.34 -10.70 -15.42
N THR A 4 -5.50 -10.34 -15.93
CA THR A 4 -5.87 -8.92 -16.08
C THR A 4 -5.94 -8.29 -14.70
N LEU A 5 -4.90 -7.53 -14.34
CA LEU A 5 -4.87 -6.69 -13.14
C LEU A 5 -6.10 -5.78 -13.17
N THR A 6 -7.13 -6.21 -12.45
CA THR A 6 -8.43 -5.56 -12.46
C THR A 6 -8.36 -4.38 -11.50
N ILE A 7 -8.41 -3.17 -12.06
CA ILE A 7 -8.42 -1.91 -11.30
C ILE A 7 -9.48 -1.99 -10.21
N LYS A 8 -9.07 -1.81 -8.95
CA LYS A 8 -9.99 -1.90 -7.83
C LYS A 8 -10.85 -0.63 -7.71
N PRO A 9 -12.12 -0.77 -7.28
CA PRO A 9 -12.97 0.39 -7.01
C PRO A 9 -12.28 1.36 -6.06
N ILE A 10 -12.48 2.66 -6.25
CA ILE A 10 -11.86 3.68 -5.40
C ILE A 10 -12.22 3.49 -3.91
N SER A 11 -13.41 2.95 -3.62
CA SER A 11 -13.84 2.64 -2.26
C SER A 11 -12.93 1.64 -1.53
N VAL A 12 -12.18 0.82 -2.26
CA VAL A 12 -11.22 -0.14 -1.68
C VAL A 12 -9.93 0.57 -1.27
N VAL A 13 -9.48 1.58 -2.02
CA VAL A 13 -8.20 2.29 -1.78
C VAL A 13 -8.35 3.62 -1.05
N ALA A 14 -9.56 4.20 -1.02
CA ALA A 14 -9.85 5.45 -0.32
C ALA A 14 -9.50 5.44 1.19
N PRO A 15 -9.74 4.33 1.94
CA PRO A 15 -9.30 4.24 3.33
C PRO A 15 -7.78 4.33 3.48
N ILE A 16 -7.01 3.79 2.52
CA ILE A 16 -5.54 3.84 2.54
C ILE A 16 -5.05 5.27 2.39
N PHE A 17 -5.61 6.03 1.44
CA PHE A 17 -5.32 7.46 1.32
C PHE A 17 -5.66 8.24 2.60
N THR A 18 -6.77 7.88 3.25
CA THR A 18 -7.19 8.51 4.51
C THR A 18 -6.18 8.21 5.63
N ALA A 19 -5.72 6.96 5.76
CA ALA A 19 -4.72 6.57 6.75
C ALA A 19 -3.39 7.31 6.54
N ILE A 20 -2.94 7.41 5.28
CA ILE A 20 -1.73 8.17 4.91
C ILE A 20 -1.92 9.66 5.26
N GLY A 21 -3.04 10.27 4.86
CA GLY A 21 -3.34 11.68 5.14
C GLY A 21 -3.39 11.99 6.64
N ASN A 22 -3.91 11.07 7.44
CA ASN A 22 -3.95 11.18 8.90
C ASN A 22 -2.64 10.78 9.60
N ARG A 23 -1.60 10.43 8.84
CA ARG A 23 -0.29 9.97 9.36
C ARG A 23 -0.44 8.78 10.33
N ASN A 24 -1.44 7.94 10.10
CA ASN A 24 -1.75 6.80 10.95
C ASN A 24 -1.10 5.53 10.38
N TRP A 25 0.09 5.23 10.90
CA TRP A 25 0.91 4.10 10.43
C TRP A 25 0.27 2.74 10.73
N GLU A 26 -0.28 2.57 11.94
CA GLU A 26 -0.90 1.30 12.35
C GLU A 26 -2.12 0.96 11.49
N GLU A 27 -2.96 1.96 11.20
CA GLU A 27 -4.11 1.78 10.31
C GLU A 27 -3.69 1.49 8.87
N PHE A 28 -2.64 2.15 8.37
CA PHE A 28 -2.09 1.86 7.05
C PHE A 28 -1.64 0.39 6.94
N GLN A 29 -0.87 -0.11 7.92
CA GLN A 29 -0.39 -1.49 7.91
C GLN A 29 -1.54 -2.51 7.97
N ARG A 30 -2.58 -2.23 8.76
CA ARG A 30 -3.78 -3.07 8.81
C ARG A 30 -4.48 -3.11 7.45
N LEU A 31 -4.68 -1.95 6.83
CA LEU A 31 -5.36 -1.86 5.52
C LEU A 31 -4.54 -2.53 4.41
N GLU A 32 -3.22 -2.40 4.42
CA GLU A 32 -2.32 -3.12 3.52
C GLU A 32 -2.47 -4.65 3.70
N ALA A 33 -2.39 -5.14 4.94
CA ALA A 33 -2.53 -6.57 5.22
C ALA A 33 -3.92 -7.11 4.81
N ASP A 34 -5.00 -6.38 5.12
CA ASP A 34 -6.36 -6.75 4.72
C ASP A 34 -6.53 -6.77 3.20
N PHE A 35 -5.92 -5.80 2.49
CA PHE A 35 -5.94 -5.75 1.04
C PHE A 35 -5.20 -6.95 0.43
N VAL A 36 -3.98 -7.23 0.90
CA VAL A 36 -3.17 -8.36 0.42
C VAL A 36 -3.84 -9.69 0.70
N ASN A 37 -4.47 -9.87 1.87
CA ASN A 37 -5.22 -11.08 2.20
C ASN A 37 -6.43 -11.29 1.29
N GLN A 38 -7.10 -10.22 0.86
CA GLN A 38 -8.30 -10.32 0.02
C GLN A 38 -7.98 -10.45 -1.47
N TYR A 39 -6.95 -9.77 -1.96
CA TYR A 39 -6.70 -9.58 -3.39
C TYR A 39 -5.34 -10.07 -3.87
N GLY A 40 -4.45 -10.47 -2.95
CA GLY A 40 -3.09 -10.91 -3.26
C GLY A 40 -2.08 -9.76 -3.34
N VAL A 41 -0.80 -10.14 -3.24
CA VAL A 41 0.33 -9.20 -3.27
C VAL A 41 0.48 -8.51 -4.63
N GLU A 42 0.25 -9.22 -5.74
CA GLU A 42 0.39 -8.66 -7.10
C GLU A 42 -0.64 -7.54 -7.36
N ALA A 43 -1.86 -7.68 -6.83
CA ALA A 43 -2.87 -6.63 -6.89
C ALA A 43 -2.47 -5.41 -6.04
N TRP A 44 -1.86 -5.64 -4.87
CA TRP A 44 -1.35 -4.58 -4.02
C TRP A 44 -0.24 -3.80 -4.71
N GLU A 45 0.75 -4.50 -5.27
CA GLU A 45 1.86 -3.87 -5.99
C GLU A 45 1.36 -3.02 -7.16
N TYR A 46 0.36 -3.49 -7.91
CA TYR A 46 -0.22 -2.72 -8.99
C TYR A 46 -0.92 -1.45 -8.49
N GLU A 47 -1.87 -1.59 -7.55
CA GLU A 47 -2.62 -0.45 -7.03
C GLU A 47 -1.70 0.56 -6.34
N PHE A 48 -0.70 0.08 -5.58
CA PHE A 48 0.25 0.92 -4.90
C PHE A 48 1.13 1.71 -5.87
N ASN A 49 1.79 1.02 -6.82
CA ASN A 49 2.75 1.65 -7.72
C ASN A 49 2.09 2.58 -8.75
N PHE A 50 0.89 2.24 -9.23
CA PHE A 50 0.27 2.95 -10.35
C PHE A 50 -0.88 3.86 -9.95
N ARG A 51 -1.43 3.73 -8.73
CA ARG A 51 -2.55 4.58 -8.28
C ARG A 51 -2.28 5.30 -6.97
N ILE A 52 -1.84 4.59 -5.93
CA ILE A 52 -1.66 5.20 -4.60
C ILE A 52 -0.45 6.14 -4.63
N LYS A 53 0.75 5.60 -4.90
CA LYS A 53 1.99 6.37 -4.85
C LYS A 53 1.97 7.60 -5.76
N PRO A 54 1.52 7.54 -7.03
CA PRO A 54 1.48 8.71 -7.90
C PRO A 54 0.48 9.78 -7.46
N ALA A 55 -0.53 9.43 -6.66
CA ALA A 55 -1.54 10.36 -6.17
C ALA A 55 -1.16 11.03 -4.83
N LEU A 56 -0.07 10.61 -4.19
CA LEU A 56 0.41 11.24 -2.96
C LEU A 56 1.07 12.58 -3.25
N ASP A 57 0.78 13.58 -2.43
CA ASP A 57 1.59 14.79 -2.37
C ASP A 57 2.98 14.48 -1.79
N LYS A 58 3.93 15.40 -1.97
CA LYS A 58 5.33 15.21 -1.56
C LYS A 58 5.50 14.95 -0.06
N ASP A 59 4.67 15.54 0.79
CA ASP A 59 4.78 15.36 2.24
C ASP A 59 4.28 13.97 2.65
N SER A 60 3.16 13.54 2.07
CA SER A 60 2.59 12.21 2.28
C SER A 60 3.50 11.09 1.77
N ASP A 61 4.09 11.24 0.58
CA ASP A 61 5.05 10.27 0.03
C ASP A 61 6.30 10.18 0.92
N ARG A 62 6.83 11.33 1.35
CA ARG A 62 8.00 11.38 2.24
C ARG A 62 7.73 10.73 3.59
N TRP A 63 6.57 11.00 4.20
CA TRP A 63 6.19 10.39 5.46
C TRP A 63 6.13 8.86 5.36
N LEU A 64 5.54 8.33 4.28
CA LEU A 64 5.46 6.89 4.06
C LEU A 64 6.85 6.25 3.91
N LEU A 65 7.74 6.88 3.13
CA LEU A 65 9.13 6.44 2.99
C LEU A 65 9.88 6.44 4.34
N ILE A 66 9.69 7.47 5.16
CA ILE A 66 10.28 7.53 6.50
C ILE A 66 9.77 6.35 7.35
N LYS A 67 8.46 6.08 7.35
CA LYS A 67 7.89 4.98 8.13
C LYS A 67 8.40 3.61 7.74
N TRP A 68 8.55 3.35 6.44
CA TRP A 68 9.18 2.11 5.96
C TRP A 68 10.65 2.01 6.36
N CYS A 69 11.40 3.11 6.33
CA CYS A 69 12.80 3.11 6.77
C CYS A 69 12.93 2.96 8.30
N GLU A 70 12.06 3.60 9.09
CA GLU A 70 12.04 3.54 10.56
C GLU A 70 11.66 2.16 11.09
N THR A 71 10.68 1.51 10.45
CA THR A 71 10.22 0.16 10.81
C THR A 71 11.23 -0.91 10.36
N GLY A 72 12.22 -0.52 9.55
CA GLY A 72 13.00 -1.42 8.72
C GLY A 72 12.14 -1.92 7.56
N ILE A 73 12.69 -1.95 6.35
CA ILE A 73 12.05 -2.65 5.24
C ILE A 73 12.11 -4.14 5.60
N VAL A 74 11.07 -4.65 6.27
CA VAL A 74 10.84 -6.09 6.42
C VAL A 74 10.35 -6.59 5.06
N SER A 75 11.24 -6.57 4.08
CA SER A 75 11.08 -7.34 2.86
C SER A 75 10.98 -8.79 3.33
N VAL A 76 9.79 -9.37 3.22
CA VAL A 76 9.53 -10.78 3.52
C VAL A 76 10.39 -11.61 2.55
N LYS A 77 11.65 -11.82 2.91
CA LYS A 77 12.47 -12.89 2.39
C LYS A 77 12.29 -14.07 3.33
N ASP A 78 11.24 -14.83 3.08
CA ASP A 78 11.24 -16.23 3.46
C ASP A 78 12.27 -16.91 2.53
N ILE A 79 13.46 -17.19 3.07
CA ILE A 79 14.42 -18.08 2.44
C ILE A 79 14.29 -19.40 3.19
N ALA A 80 13.45 -20.29 2.66
CA ALA A 80 13.50 -21.72 2.95
C ALA A 80 14.71 -22.37 2.27
#